data_AF-A0A4U0W1F2-F1
#
_entry.id   AF-A0A4U0W1F2-F1
#
_cell.length_a   1.000
_cell.length_b   1.000
_cell.length_c   1.000
_cell.angle_alpha   90.00
_cell.angle_beta   90.00
_cell.angle_gamma   90.00
#
_symmetry.space_group_name_H-M   'P 1'
#
loop_
_entity.id
_entity.type
_entity.pdbx_description
1 polymer ?
#
loop_
_entity_poly.entity_id
_entity_poly.type
_entity_poly.pdbx_seq_one_letter_code
_entity_poly.pdbx_strand_id
1 'polypeptide(L)'
;MSSAPLSSAPTASSATTSTAAAGPGVIDDALARDYPQVAQLPKDELQRLLEDDAYFDAYFNTSPQALAYHDAVQRKMQQNIHLARESEALKPQLDALREDTARCFHDANDLKQQWALLEQAQQDAYRRFSQPAQLARYRAATTTQEHLSDALVDTFLNGDGDDESFVKQYREIRKVFHKREIGLQKWDEGKVVWM
;
A
#
# COMPACT_ATOMS: atom_id res chain seq x y z
N MET A 1 17.22 1.46 9.67
CA MET A 1 17.80 1.09 10.98
C MET A 1 17.90 -0.42 11.04
N SER A 2 18.93 -0.94 11.73
CA SER A 2 19.29 -2.37 11.89
C SER A 2 20.01 -3.01 10.70
N SER A 3 21.34 -3.07 10.68
CA SER A 3 22.26 -3.95 11.43
C SER A 3 22.50 -5.28 10.71
N ALA A 4 23.68 -5.41 10.08
CA ALA A 4 24.26 -6.69 9.68
C ALA A 4 25.43 -7.03 10.61
N PRO A 5 25.53 -8.26 11.15
CA PRO A 5 26.62 -8.66 12.04
C PRO A 5 27.79 -9.23 11.24
N LEU A 6 29.02 -8.79 11.54
CA LEU A 6 30.22 -9.49 11.12
C LEU A 6 30.75 -10.30 12.30
N SER A 7 30.66 -11.61 12.13
CA SER A 7 31.17 -12.64 13.02
C SER A 7 32.69 -12.62 13.07
N SER A 8 33.18 -12.69 14.30
CA SER A 8 34.54 -13.01 14.72
C SER A 8 35.08 -14.31 14.12
N ALA A 9 36.39 -14.33 13.84
CA ALA A 9 37.20 -15.53 13.98
C ALA A 9 38.55 -15.15 14.63
N PRO A 10 39.05 -15.94 15.61
CA PRO A 10 40.28 -15.69 16.34
C PRO A 10 41.46 -16.41 15.69
N THR A 11 42.67 -15.86 15.82
CA THR A 11 43.87 -16.70 15.85
C THR A 11 44.87 -16.13 16.83
N ALA A 12 45.08 -16.90 17.89
CA ALA A 12 46.02 -16.63 18.96
C ALA A 12 47.47 -16.78 18.48
N SER A 13 48.32 -15.96 19.09
CA SER A 13 49.70 -16.18 19.50
C SER A 13 50.49 -17.34 18.89
N SER A 14 51.60 -16.97 18.24
CA SER A 14 52.83 -17.76 18.28
C SER A 14 53.99 -16.83 18.66
N ALA A 15 54.46 -16.97 19.88
CA ALA A 15 55.70 -16.37 20.36
C ALA A 15 56.89 -17.29 20.05
N THR A 16 58.08 -16.67 19.95
CA THR A 16 59.44 -17.27 20.01
C THR A 16 59.84 -18.06 18.75
N THR A 17 61.03 -17.91 18.14
CA THR A 17 62.37 -17.65 18.68
C THR A 17 63.35 -17.33 17.54
N SER A 18 64.48 -16.72 17.90
CA SER A 18 65.83 -16.91 17.33
C SER A 18 66.38 -15.87 16.33
N THR A 19 67.09 -14.91 16.93
CA THR A 19 68.52 -14.60 16.70
C THR A 19 69.11 -14.98 15.34
N ALA A 20 69.39 -13.98 14.51
CA ALA A 20 70.43 -14.01 13.50
C ALA A 20 71.06 -12.62 13.37
N ALA A 21 72.39 -12.57 13.35
CA ALA A 21 73.22 -11.39 13.40
C ALA A 21 72.93 -10.35 12.30
N ALA A 22 72.86 -9.08 12.68
CA ALA A 22 72.85 -7.95 11.75
C ALA A 22 73.76 -6.82 12.29
N GLY A 23 74.51 -6.18 11.38
CA GLY A 23 75.53 -5.18 11.66
C GLY A 23 75.03 -3.89 12.34
N PRO A 24 75.94 -2.93 12.62
CA PRO A 24 75.63 -1.75 13.40
C PRO A 24 74.75 -0.81 12.57
N GLY A 25 73.45 -0.78 12.86
CA GLY A 25 72.52 0.15 12.21
C GLY A 25 71.08 -0.34 12.10
N VAL A 26 70.76 -1.60 12.41
CA VAL A 26 69.37 -2.09 12.33
C VAL A 26 68.66 -1.81 13.65
N ILE A 27 67.68 -0.92 13.62
CA ILE A 27 66.78 -0.63 14.74
C ILE A 27 65.79 -1.80 14.83
N ASP A 28 65.88 -2.61 15.88
CA ASP A 28 65.04 -3.80 16.08
C ASP A 28 63.89 -3.46 17.06
N ASP A 29 62.99 -2.58 16.62
CA ASP A 29 61.83 -2.09 17.39
C ASP A 29 60.50 -2.60 16.77
N ALA A 30 59.38 -2.56 17.51
CA ALA A 30 58.08 -2.99 17.00
C ALA A 30 57.68 -2.25 15.72
N LEU A 31 57.99 -0.95 15.63
CA LEU A 31 57.81 -0.15 14.41
C LEU A 31 58.69 -0.62 13.24
N ALA A 32 59.88 -1.16 13.51
CA ALA A 32 60.77 -1.66 12.46
C ALA A 32 60.25 -2.97 11.84
N ARG A 33 59.44 -3.73 12.58
CA ARG A 33 58.75 -4.93 12.07
C ARG A 33 57.54 -4.59 11.22
N ASP A 34 56.78 -3.56 11.60
CA ASP A 34 55.61 -3.11 10.87
C ASP A 34 55.97 -2.29 9.62
N TYR A 35 57.12 -1.61 9.64
CA TYR A 35 57.62 -0.76 8.55
C TYR A 35 59.09 -1.09 8.19
N PRO A 36 59.35 -2.25 7.56
CA PRO A 36 60.71 -2.71 7.27
C PRO A 36 61.46 -1.79 6.29
N GLN A 37 60.73 -1.01 5.49
CA GLN A 37 61.28 -0.04 4.53
C GLN A 37 61.91 1.17 5.22
N VAL A 38 61.37 1.57 6.38
CA VAL A 38 61.86 2.69 7.19
C VAL A 38 63.03 2.24 8.08
N ALA A 39 63.02 0.98 8.50
CA ALA A 39 64.09 0.36 9.29
C ALA A 39 65.42 0.20 8.54
N GLN A 40 65.38 0.18 7.20
CA GLN A 40 66.57 0.07 6.34
C GLN A 40 67.18 1.44 5.95
N LEU A 41 66.54 2.55 6.34
CA LEU A 41 66.96 3.89 5.97
C LEU A 41 68.03 4.42 6.93
N PRO A 42 69.12 5.06 6.45
CA PRO A 42 70.17 5.59 7.32
C PRO A 42 69.63 6.72 8.22
N LYS A 43 70.23 6.86 9.41
CA LYS A 43 69.81 7.84 10.43
C LYS A 43 69.77 9.28 9.91
N ASP A 44 70.70 9.65 9.03
CA ASP A 44 70.77 11.01 8.46
C ASP A 44 69.59 11.31 7.53
N GLU A 45 69.09 10.29 6.82
CA GLU A 45 67.91 10.38 5.98
C GLU A 45 66.62 10.39 6.81
N LEU A 46 66.57 9.61 7.90
CA LEU A 46 65.48 9.68 8.88
C LEU A 46 65.37 11.05 9.54
N GLN A 47 66.52 11.68 9.81
CA GLN A 47 66.55 13.02 10.42
C GLN A 47 66.10 14.08 9.42
N ARG A 48 66.51 13.99 8.14
CA ARG A 48 65.96 14.83 7.06
C ARG A 48 64.46 14.63 6.83
N LEU A 49 63.98 13.39 6.93
CA LEU A 49 62.57 13.06 6.83
C LEU A 49 61.74 13.65 7.98
N LEU A 50 62.36 13.94 9.13
CA LEU A 50 61.72 14.58 10.27
C LEU A 50 61.83 16.11 10.24
N GLU A 51 62.86 16.65 9.61
CA GLU A 51 63.15 18.10 9.55
C GLU A 51 62.51 18.80 8.35
N ASP A 52 62.24 18.09 7.25
CA ASP A 52 61.62 18.63 6.01
C ASP A 52 60.31 17.90 5.66
N ASP A 53 59.19 18.59 5.93
CA ASP A 53 57.83 18.10 5.64
C ASP A 53 57.62 17.78 4.15
N ALA A 54 58.24 18.55 3.24
CA ALA A 54 58.08 18.31 1.80
C ALA A 54 58.82 17.05 1.35
N TYR A 55 59.95 16.74 1.98
CA TYR A 55 60.70 15.50 1.73
C TYR A 55 59.96 14.28 2.29
N PHE A 56 59.37 14.42 3.48
CA PHE A 56 58.49 13.39 4.06
C PHE A 56 57.31 13.09 3.15
N ASP A 57 56.58 14.11 2.68
CA ASP A 57 55.43 13.94 1.80
C ASP A 57 55.83 13.28 0.48
N ALA A 58 56.97 13.66 -0.10
CA ALA A 58 57.46 13.02 -1.32
C ALA A 58 57.78 11.53 -1.08
N TYR A 59 58.50 11.19 -0.01
CA TYR A 59 58.83 9.81 0.33
C TYR A 59 57.58 8.97 0.64
N PHE A 60 56.66 9.52 1.44
CA PHE A 60 55.39 8.86 1.77
C PHE A 60 54.57 8.57 0.52
N ASN A 61 54.39 9.55 -0.37
CA ASN A 61 53.65 9.37 -1.62
C ASN A 61 54.34 8.44 -2.63
N THR A 62 55.64 8.17 -2.48
CA THR A 62 56.36 7.16 -3.28
C THR A 62 56.29 5.76 -2.67
N SER A 63 55.87 5.62 -1.40
CA SER A 63 55.75 4.32 -0.75
C SER A 63 54.69 3.46 -1.46
N PRO A 64 54.98 2.16 -1.71
CA PRO A 64 54.03 1.26 -2.35
C PRO A 64 52.72 1.11 -1.57
N GLN A 65 52.76 1.26 -0.24
CA GLN A 65 51.58 1.17 0.60
C GLN A 65 50.68 2.41 0.45
N ALA A 66 51.28 3.61 0.39
CA ALA A 66 50.54 4.85 0.16
C ALA A 66 49.94 4.88 -1.25
N LEU A 67 50.70 4.49 -2.28
CA LEU A 67 50.21 4.38 -3.66
C LEU A 67 49.03 3.41 -3.77
N ALA A 68 49.14 2.21 -3.17
CA ALA A 68 48.06 1.24 -3.15
C ALA A 68 46.79 1.78 -2.45
N TYR A 69 46.97 2.57 -1.38
CA TYR A 69 45.88 3.25 -0.70
C TYR A 69 45.24 4.33 -1.58
N HIS A 70 46.03 5.19 -2.22
CA HIS A 70 45.54 6.19 -3.17
C HIS A 70 44.76 5.54 -4.32
N ASP A 71 45.27 4.45 -4.90
CA ASP A 71 44.59 3.69 -5.95
C ASP A 71 43.27 3.07 -5.45
N ALA A 72 43.24 2.59 -4.21
CA ALA A 72 42.02 2.08 -3.60
C ALA A 72 40.97 3.20 -3.42
N VAL A 73 41.39 4.36 -2.92
CA VAL A 73 40.52 5.54 -2.75
C VAL A 73 40.00 6.03 -4.09
N GLN A 74 40.86 6.15 -5.11
CA GLN A 74 40.47 6.56 -6.46
C GLN A 74 39.45 5.60 -7.07
N ARG A 75 39.67 4.29 -6.96
CA ARG A 75 38.69 3.28 -7.41
C ARG A 75 37.36 3.41 -6.69
N LYS A 76 37.37 3.62 -5.37
CA LYS A 76 36.12 3.82 -4.60
C LYS A 76 35.41 5.10 -4.98
N MET A 77 36.13 6.18 -5.24
CA MET A 77 35.56 7.44 -5.72
C MET A 77 34.89 7.25 -7.08
N GLN A 78 35.57 6.60 -8.03
CA GLN A 78 35.00 6.31 -9.35
C GLN A 78 33.75 5.41 -9.26
N GLN A 79 33.78 4.38 -8.41
CA GLN A 79 32.62 3.51 -8.17
C GLN A 79 31.44 4.29 -7.57
N ASN A 80 31.71 5.18 -6.61
CA ASN A 80 30.68 6.01 -5.98
C ASN A 80 30.04 6.97 -7.00
N ILE A 81 30.86 7.65 -7.82
CA ILE A 81 30.37 8.54 -8.88
C ILE A 81 29.52 7.77 -9.90
N HIS A 82 29.96 6.57 -10.29
CA HIS A 82 29.18 5.71 -11.19
C HIS A 82 27.81 5.37 -10.59
N LEU A 83 27.80 4.88 -9.35
CA LEU A 83 26.56 4.51 -8.67
C LEU A 83 25.63 5.71 -8.45
N ALA A 84 26.19 6.90 -8.18
CA ALA A 84 25.42 8.14 -8.07
C ALA A 84 24.76 8.50 -9.41
N ARG A 85 25.48 8.39 -10.53
CA ARG A 85 24.95 8.64 -11.88
C ARG A 85 23.87 7.64 -12.27
N GLU A 86 24.06 6.36 -11.98
CA GLU A 86 23.03 5.34 -12.20
C GLU A 86 21.78 5.63 -11.37
N SER A 87 21.95 5.97 -10.09
CA SER A 87 20.85 6.33 -9.20
C SER A 87 20.10 7.56 -9.72
N GLU A 88 20.82 8.57 -10.23
CA GLU A 88 20.24 9.77 -10.80
C GLU A 88 19.48 9.49 -12.11
N ALA A 89 20.00 8.60 -12.96
CA ALA A 89 19.34 8.18 -14.19
C ALA A 89 18.03 7.40 -13.93
N LEU A 90 17.94 6.66 -12.81
CA LEU A 90 16.75 5.89 -12.45
C LEU A 90 15.64 6.72 -11.79
N LYS A 91 15.99 7.83 -11.12
CA LYS A 91 15.00 8.73 -10.48
C LYS A 91 13.83 9.14 -11.39
N PRO A 92 14.04 9.67 -12.61
CA PRO A 92 12.93 10.12 -13.44
C PRO A 92 11.97 8.99 -13.83
N GLN A 93 12.49 7.77 -14.06
CA GLN A 93 11.63 6.61 -14.36
C GLN A 93 10.79 6.22 -13.15
N LEU A 94 11.38 6.28 -11.96
CA LEU A 94 10.70 5.96 -10.72
C LEU A 94 9.64 7.00 -10.36
N ASP A 95 9.93 8.28 -10.60
CA ASP A 95 8.97 9.37 -10.38
C ASP A 95 7.83 9.33 -11.39
N ALA A 96 8.10 9.03 -12.67
CA ALA A 96 7.05 8.79 -13.67
C ALA A 96 6.13 7.62 -13.27
N LEU A 97 6.71 6.50 -12.82
CA LEU A 97 5.93 5.36 -12.36
C LEU A 97 5.08 5.68 -11.12
N ARG A 98 5.62 6.49 -10.20
CA ARG A 98 4.86 6.98 -9.04
C ARG A 98 3.70 7.86 -9.45
N GLU A 99 3.90 8.76 -10.41
CA GLU A 99 2.85 9.63 -10.92
C GLU A 99 1.75 8.83 -11.63
N ASP A 100 2.13 7.88 -12.48
CA ASP A 100 1.17 7.00 -13.18
C ASP A 100 0.36 6.14 -12.21
N THR A 101 1.02 5.55 -11.22
CA THR A 101 0.33 4.74 -10.19
C THR A 101 -0.56 5.59 -9.31
N ALA A 102 -0.13 6.80 -8.95
CA ALA A 102 -0.96 7.76 -8.25
C ALA A 102 -2.20 8.11 -9.08
N ARG A 103 -2.05 8.48 -10.37
CA ARG A 103 -3.18 8.79 -11.25
C ARG A 103 -4.18 7.63 -11.32
N CYS A 104 -3.72 6.43 -11.63
CA CYS A 104 -4.59 5.25 -11.69
C CYS A 104 -5.30 4.96 -10.35
N PHE A 105 -4.64 5.21 -9.22
CA PHE A 105 -5.25 5.06 -7.90
C PHE A 105 -6.34 6.10 -7.63
N HIS A 106 -6.12 7.36 -8.01
CA HIS A 106 -7.14 8.40 -7.89
C HIS A 106 -8.35 8.08 -8.77
N ASP A 107 -8.13 7.75 -10.04
CA ASP A 107 -9.19 7.37 -10.99
C ASP A 107 -10.02 6.20 -10.44
N ALA A 108 -9.37 5.15 -9.94
CA ALA A 108 -10.05 3.99 -9.36
C ALA A 108 -10.88 4.35 -8.12
N ASN A 109 -10.40 5.27 -7.27
CA ASN A 109 -11.17 5.73 -6.12
C ASN A 109 -12.37 6.59 -6.53
N ASP A 110 -12.22 7.44 -7.54
CA ASP A 110 -13.31 8.25 -8.07
C ASP A 110 -14.41 7.36 -8.67
N LEU A 111 -14.01 6.37 -9.49
CA LEU A 111 -14.91 5.35 -10.02
C LEU A 111 -15.62 4.56 -8.91
N LYS A 112 -14.91 4.21 -7.83
CA LYS A 112 -15.48 3.52 -6.67
C LYS A 112 -16.54 4.38 -5.96
N GLN A 113 -16.29 5.68 -5.79
CA GLN A 113 -17.26 6.60 -5.19
C GLN A 113 -18.49 6.75 -6.08
N GLN A 114 -18.30 6.91 -7.39
CA GLN A 114 -19.39 6.98 -8.36
C GLN A 114 -20.22 5.70 -8.38
N TRP A 115 -19.57 4.53 -8.32
CA TRP A 115 -20.24 3.24 -8.24
C TRP A 115 -21.13 3.14 -7.00
N ALA A 116 -20.63 3.55 -5.83
CA ALA A 116 -21.41 3.50 -4.60
C ALA A 116 -22.70 4.35 -4.69
N LEU A 117 -22.63 5.53 -5.33
CA LEU A 117 -23.82 6.36 -5.58
C LEU A 117 -24.79 5.71 -6.57
N LEU A 118 -24.27 5.13 -7.64
CA LEU A 118 -25.08 4.44 -8.64
C LEU A 118 -25.79 3.21 -8.04
N GLU A 119 -25.08 2.43 -7.24
CA GLU A 119 -25.60 1.26 -6.56
C GLU A 119 -26.70 1.64 -5.55
N GLN A 120 -26.51 2.72 -4.80
CA GLN A 120 -27.56 3.24 -3.93
C GLN A 120 -28.80 3.67 -4.73
N ALA A 121 -28.62 4.41 -5.82
CA ALA A 121 -29.72 4.83 -6.68
C ALA A 121 -30.46 3.62 -7.31
N GLN A 122 -29.71 2.60 -7.72
CA GLN A 122 -30.24 1.35 -8.24
C GLN A 122 -31.05 0.60 -7.18
N GLN A 123 -30.50 0.46 -5.96
CA GLN A 123 -31.21 -0.16 -4.84
C GLN A 123 -32.50 0.58 -4.52
N ASP A 124 -32.49 1.91 -4.45
CA ASP A 124 -33.69 2.70 -4.20
C ASP A 124 -34.74 2.56 -5.30
N ALA A 125 -34.31 2.46 -6.56
CA ALA A 125 -35.20 2.14 -7.68
C ALA A 125 -35.82 0.73 -7.52
N TYR A 126 -35.01 -0.28 -7.20
CA TYR A 126 -35.48 -1.66 -7.02
C TYR A 126 -36.33 -1.86 -5.77
N ARG A 127 -36.11 -1.10 -4.69
CA ARG A 127 -36.87 -1.21 -3.44
C ARG A 127 -38.38 -1.10 -3.69
N ARG A 128 -38.80 -0.25 -4.64
CA ARG A 128 -40.22 -0.09 -5.02
C ARG A 128 -40.83 -1.31 -5.69
N PHE A 129 -39.99 -2.10 -6.37
CA PHE A 129 -40.37 -3.32 -7.08
C PHE A 129 -39.99 -4.58 -6.31
N SER A 130 -39.46 -4.44 -5.09
CA SER A 130 -39.18 -5.57 -4.22
C SER A 130 -40.48 -6.27 -3.83
N GLN A 131 -40.42 -7.60 -3.68
CA GLN A 131 -41.54 -8.42 -3.24
C GLN A 131 -42.21 -7.89 -1.96
N PRO A 132 -41.47 -7.48 -0.90
CA PRO A 132 -42.09 -6.90 0.30
C PRO A 132 -42.83 -5.58 0.02
N ALA A 133 -42.27 -4.70 -0.83
CA ALA A 133 -42.91 -3.43 -1.16
C ALA A 133 -44.19 -3.63 -2.00
N GLN A 134 -44.17 -4.57 -2.94
CA GLN A 134 -45.35 -4.93 -3.72
C GLN A 134 -46.44 -5.58 -2.88
N LEU A 135 -46.07 -6.48 -1.95
CA LEU A 135 -47.00 -7.07 -0.99
C LEU A 135 -47.63 -6.02 -0.09
N ALA A 136 -46.83 -5.08 0.44
CA ALA A 136 -47.33 -3.98 1.26
C ALA A 136 -48.32 -3.10 0.48
N ARG A 137 -47.99 -2.76 -0.79
CA ARG A 137 -48.90 -2.03 -1.68
C ARG A 137 -50.19 -2.80 -1.95
N TYR A 138 -50.11 -4.11 -2.12
CA TYR A 138 -51.27 -4.96 -2.38
C TYR A 138 -52.18 -5.08 -1.15
N ARG A 139 -51.60 -5.23 0.05
CA ARG A 139 -52.33 -5.17 1.33
C ARG A 139 -53.03 -3.82 1.50
N ALA A 140 -52.31 -2.71 1.31
CA ALA A 140 -52.89 -1.38 1.37
C ALA A 140 -54.06 -1.19 0.38
N ALA A 141 -53.90 -1.65 -0.86
CA ALA A 141 -54.97 -1.61 -1.86
C ALA A 141 -56.19 -2.48 -1.50
N THR A 142 -56.00 -3.53 -0.68
CA THR A 142 -57.10 -4.36 -0.20
C THR A 142 -57.86 -3.64 0.91
N THR A 143 -57.15 -3.04 1.86
CA THR A 143 -57.73 -2.21 2.94
C THR A 143 -58.45 -0.98 2.39
N THR A 144 -57.90 -0.30 1.37
CA THR A 144 -58.62 0.82 0.74
C THR A 144 -59.90 0.37 0.07
N GLN A 145 -59.94 -0.84 -0.51
CA GLN A 145 -61.15 -1.40 -1.11
C GLN A 145 -62.23 -1.69 -0.05
N GLU A 146 -61.83 -2.13 1.14
CA GLU A 146 -62.72 -2.33 2.28
C GLU A 146 -63.33 -1.01 2.76
N HIS A 147 -62.48 0.02 2.97
CA HIS A 147 -62.97 1.36 3.30
C HIS A 147 -63.88 1.96 2.23
N LEU A 148 -63.64 1.68 0.95
CA LEU A 148 -64.55 2.09 -0.14
C LEU A 148 -65.90 1.38 -0.06
N SER A 149 -65.94 0.09 0.33
CA SER A 149 -67.23 -0.58 0.55
C SER A 149 -67.98 -0.02 1.74
N ASP A 150 -67.28 0.30 2.84
CA ASP A 150 -67.90 0.85 4.04
C ASP A 150 -68.44 2.26 3.78
N ALA A 151 -67.64 3.12 3.13
CA ALA A 151 -68.07 4.47 2.76
C ALA A 151 -69.31 4.45 1.84
N LEU A 152 -69.39 3.50 0.91
CA LEU A 152 -70.54 3.35 0.02
C LEU A 152 -71.80 2.88 0.78
N VAL A 153 -71.62 2.05 1.81
CA VAL A 153 -72.72 1.66 2.72
C VAL A 153 -73.17 2.87 3.54
N ASP A 154 -72.24 3.64 4.11
CA ASP A 154 -72.56 4.85 4.87
C ASP A 154 -73.32 5.88 4.03
N THR A 155 -72.91 6.13 2.77
CA THR A 155 -73.64 7.04 1.88
C THR A 155 -75.06 6.56 1.59
N PHE A 156 -75.24 5.26 1.40
CA PHE A 156 -76.55 4.67 1.16
C PHE A 156 -77.45 4.76 2.40
N LEU A 157 -76.90 4.49 3.60
CA LEU A 157 -77.63 4.62 4.87
C LEU A 157 -78.05 6.06 5.18
N ASN A 158 -77.28 7.04 4.70
CA ASN A 158 -77.62 8.46 4.80
C ASN A 158 -78.70 8.91 3.81
N GLY A 159 -79.23 7.99 2.99
CA GLY A 159 -80.29 8.25 2.01
C GLY A 159 -79.82 8.88 0.70
N ASP A 160 -78.51 8.88 0.45
CA ASP A 160 -77.91 9.43 -0.77
C ASP A 160 -77.61 8.28 -1.76
N GLY A 161 -78.54 8.01 -2.68
CA GLY A 161 -78.36 7.02 -3.74
C GLY A 161 -79.64 6.30 -4.17
N ASP A 162 -79.59 5.71 -5.37
CA ASP A 162 -80.62 4.82 -5.90
C ASP A 162 -80.29 3.36 -5.57
N ASP A 163 -81.28 2.57 -5.14
CA ASP A 163 -81.12 1.18 -4.69
C ASP A 163 -80.43 0.31 -5.75
N GLU A 164 -80.83 0.45 -7.02
CA GLU A 164 -80.23 -0.34 -8.09
C GLU A 164 -78.77 0.07 -8.35
N SER A 165 -78.47 1.36 -8.26
CA SER A 165 -77.13 1.90 -8.44
C SER A 165 -76.19 1.44 -7.32
N PHE A 166 -76.65 1.45 -6.08
CA PHE A 166 -75.92 0.99 -4.90
C PHE A 166 -75.58 -0.50 -5.01
N VAL A 167 -76.58 -1.35 -5.31
CA VAL A 167 -76.37 -2.80 -5.40
C VAL A 167 -75.34 -3.16 -6.49
N LYS A 168 -75.39 -2.47 -7.64
CA LYS A 168 -74.42 -2.66 -8.73
C LYS A 168 -73.00 -2.27 -8.29
N GLN A 169 -72.83 -1.09 -7.69
CA GLN A 169 -71.53 -0.57 -7.26
C GLN A 169 -70.94 -1.38 -6.10
N TYR A 170 -71.73 -1.70 -5.09
CA TYR A 170 -71.31 -2.48 -3.93
C TYR A 170 -70.82 -3.88 -4.34
N ARG A 171 -71.53 -4.55 -5.25
CA ARG A 171 -71.12 -5.86 -5.77
C ARG A 171 -69.78 -5.80 -6.47
N GLU A 172 -69.54 -4.81 -7.32
CA GLU A 172 -68.26 -4.67 -8.02
C GLU A 172 -67.11 -4.36 -7.03
N ILE A 173 -67.34 -3.50 -6.03
CA ILE A 173 -66.34 -3.18 -5.01
C ILE A 173 -65.97 -4.44 -4.19
N ARG A 174 -66.97 -5.18 -3.68
CA ARG A 174 -66.75 -6.39 -2.87
C ARG A 174 -66.16 -7.55 -3.68
N LYS A 175 -66.52 -7.68 -4.96
CA LYS A 175 -65.91 -8.66 -5.87
C LYS A 175 -64.42 -8.39 -6.05
N VAL A 176 -64.00 -7.13 -6.19
CA VAL A 176 -62.58 -6.77 -6.25
C VAL A 176 -61.89 -7.02 -4.92
N PHE A 177 -62.53 -6.69 -3.79
CA PHE A 177 -62.00 -6.98 -2.44
C PHE A 177 -61.70 -8.47 -2.26
N HIS A 178 -62.68 -9.36 -2.47
CA HIS A 178 -62.49 -10.80 -2.26
C HIS A 178 -61.47 -11.41 -3.24
N LYS A 179 -61.41 -10.90 -4.48
CA LYS A 179 -60.33 -11.30 -5.41
C LYS A 179 -58.95 -10.93 -4.86
N ARG A 180 -58.81 -9.75 -4.25
CA ARG A 180 -57.53 -9.31 -3.65
C ARG A 180 -57.18 -10.11 -2.40
N GLU A 181 -58.17 -10.40 -1.56
CA GLU A 181 -58.05 -11.23 -0.36
C GLU A 181 -57.57 -12.65 -0.68
N ILE A 182 -58.18 -13.31 -1.67
CA ILE A 182 -57.73 -14.63 -2.15
C ILE A 182 -56.30 -14.55 -2.72
N GLY A 183 -55.97 -13.45 -3.40
CA GLY A 183 -54.62 -13.20 -3.90
C GLY A 183 -53.59 -13.07 -2.76
N LEU A 184 -53.95 -12.39 -1.67
CA LEU A 184 -53.12 -12.24 -0.47
C LEU A 184 -52.92 -13.59 0.21
N GLN A 185 -53.98 -14.37 0.38
CA GLN A 185 -53.88 -15.70 0.97
C GLN A 185 -52.93 -16.60 0.16
N LYS A 186 -53.05 -16.61 -1.17
CA LYS A 186 -52.14 -17.37 -2.04
C LYS A 186 -50.69 -16.89 -1.95
N TRP A 187 -50.49 -15.59 -1.72
CA TRP A 187 -49.17 -15.02 -1.50
C TRP A 187 -48.57 -15.47 -0.18
N ASP A 188 -49.33 -15.43 0.91
CA ASP A 188 -48.90 -15.87 2.24
C ASP A 188 -48.62 -17.40 2.26
N GLU A 189 -49.35 -18.17 1.45
CA GLU A 189 -49.09 -19.60 1.20
C GLU A 189 -47.87 -19.87 0.30
N GLY A 190 -47.19 -18.84 -0.20
CA GLY A 190 -46.01 -18.99 -1.07
C GLY A 190 -46.32 -19.53 -2.47
N LYS A 191 -47.59 -19.57 -2.87
CA LYS A 191 -48.02 -20.06 -4.21
C LYS A 191 -47.80 -19.04 -5.32
N VAL A 192 -47.38 -17.82 -4.98
CA VAL A 192 -47.05 -16.75 -5.93
C VAL A 192 -45.54 -16.79 -6.19
N VAL A 193 -45.15 -17.24 -7.38
CA VAL A 193 -43.75 -17.28 -7.82
C VAL A 193 -43.41 -15.96 -8.52
N TRP A 194 -42.36 -15.30 -8.04
CA TRP A 194 -41.72 -14.16 -8.70
C TRP A 194 -40.64 -14.69 -9.65
N MET A 195 -40.75 -14.39 -10.95
CA MET A 195 -39.68 -14.63 -11.94
C MET A 195 -38.90 -13.34 -12.17
#